data_AF-A0A7X7T6J9-F1
#
_entry.id   AF-A0A7X7T6J9-F1
#
_cell.length_a   1.000
_cell.length_b   1.000
_cell.length_c   1.000
_cell.angle_alpha   90.00
_cell.angle_beta   90.00
_cell.angle_gamma   90.00
#
_symmetry.space_group_name_H-M   'P 1'
#
loop_
_entity.id
_entity.type
_entity.pdbx_description
1 polymer ?
#
loop_
_entity_poly.entity_id
_entity_poly.type
_entity_poly.pdbx_seq_one_letter_code
_entity_poly.pdbx_strand_id
1 'polypeptide(L)'
;KELPAGSIIIGGKNFGCGSSREQAASCLATPGLVVVARNFARIFLQNSINVGLRTVICPTIEAEEGDELEVTATEVKNLTKGTSHPVVPLPKARQAIVDAGGLIPYTRKLLVQERSA
;
A
#
# COMPACT_ATOMS: atom_id res chain seq x y z
N LYS A 1 6.67 8.05 19.54
CA LYS A 1 5.22 7.73 19.46
C LYS A 1 5.10 6.43 18.70
N GLU A 2 4.48 5.41 19.28
CA GLU A 2 4.15 4.18 18.54
C GLU A 2 2.96 4.48 17.60
N LEU A 3 3.00 3.92 16.40
CA LEU A 3 1.88 4.00 15.46
C LEU A 3 0.86 2.91 15.83
N PRO A 4 -0.39 3.25 16.15
CA PRO A 4 -1.43 2.25 16.40
C PRO A 4 -1.60 1.33 15.19
N ALA A 5 -2.01 0.08 15.45
CA ALA A 5 -2.43 -0.81 14.37
C ALA A 5 -3.59 -0.16 13.59
N GLY A 6 -3.55 -0.24 12.26
CA GLY A 6 -4.52 0.46 11.40
C GLY A 6 -4.13 1.90 11.02
N SER A 7 -2.93 2.37 11.41
CA SER A 7 -2.45 3.69 11.02
C SER A 7 -2.34 3.85 9.50
N ILE A 8 -2.78 5.00 9.00
CA ILE A 8 -2.72 5.36 7.59
C ILE A 8 -1.71 6.49 7.40
N ILE A 9 -0.78 6.32 6.46
CA ILE A 9 0.11 7.38 6.00
C ILE A 9 -0.51 8.02 4.76
N ILE A 10 -0.67 9.34 4.77
CA ILE A 10 -1.15 10.12 3.63
C ILE A 10 0.03 10.74 2.90
N GLY A 11 0.11 10.46 1.60
CA GLY A 11 1.15 10.95 0.69
C GLY A 11 0.59 11.87 -0.40
N GLY A 12 1.39 12.84 -0.80
CA GLY A 12 1.09 13.70 -1.94
C GLY A 12 1.32 13.02 -3.30
N LYS A 13 1.70 13.84 -4.29
CA LYS A 13 2.18 13.34 -5.58
C LYS A 13 3.63 12.88 -5.44
N ASN A 14 3.98 11.87 -6.21
CA ASN A 14 5.30 11.26 -6.35
C ASN A 14 5.86 10.75 -5.01
N PHE A 15 5.00 10.12 -4.19
CA PHE A 15 5.41 9.60 -2.89
C PHE A 15 6.51 8.54 -3.04
N GLY A 16 7.52 8.61 -2.18
CA GLY A 16 8.68 7.73 -2.23
C GLY A 16 9.63 8.02 -3.40
N CYS A 17 9.65 9.25 -3.91
CA CYS A 17 10.61 9.66 -4.93
C CYS A 17 12.06 9.60 -4.43
N GLY A 18 12.99 9.43 -5.37
CA GLY A 18 14.43 9.37 -5.09
C GLY A 18 15.05 8.02 -5.43
N SER A 19 16.14 7.71 -4.73
CA SER A 19 16.95 6.50 -4.96
C SER A 19 16.21 5.21 -4.64
N SER A 20 16.60 4.11 -5.30
CA SER A 20 16.10 2.76 -5.04
C SER A 20 16.60 2.20 -3.70
N ARG A 21 16.09 2.74 -2.60
CA ARG A 21 16.32 2.23 -1.24
C ARG A 21 15.14 1.35 -0.86
N GLU A 22 15.31 0.05 -0.95
CA GLU A 22 14.28 -0.92 -0.53
C GLU A 22 13.89 -0.72 0.94
N GLN A 23 14.83 -0.26 1.76
CA GLN A 23 14.65 0.07 3.17
C GLN A 23 13.50 1.07 3.40
N ALA A 24 13.24 1.98 2.45
CA ALA A 24 12.16 2.95 2.57
C ALA A 24 10.76 2.30 2.51
N ALA A 25 10.62 1.18 1.80
CA ALA A 25 9.38 0.43 1.75
C ALA A 25 9.33 -0.63 2.86
N SER A 26 10.43 -1.34 3.12
CA SER A 26 10.46 -2.43 4.10
C SER A 26 10.27 -1.96 5.54
N CYS A 27 10.76 -0.77 5.90
CA CYS A 27 10.53 -0.23 7.26
C CYS A 27 9.06 0.15 7.51
N LEU A 28 8.27 0.35 6.45
CA LEU A 28 6.84 0.63 6.52
C LEU A 28 5.99 -0.65 6.40
N ALA A 29 6.58 -1.77 5.99
CA ALA A 29 5.87 -3.04 5.75
C ALA A 29 5.51 -3.75 7.06
N THR A 30 4.66 -3.10 7.87
CA THR A 30 4.20 -3.62 9.15
C THR A 30 2.71 -3.98 9.09
N PRO A 31 2.24 -4.97 9.86
CA PRO A 31 0.83 -5.34 9.89
C PRO A 31 -0.07 -4.17 10.25
N GLY A 32 -1.08 -3.92 9.42
CA GLY A 32 -2.09 -2.89 9.66
C GLY A 32 -1.70 -1.48 9.20
N LEU A 33 -0.47 -1.24 8.74
CA LEU A 33 -0.12 0.04 8.12
C LEU A 33 -0.51 0.08 6.65
N VAL A 34 -1.13 1.19 6.21
CA VAL A 34 -1.46 1.43 4.81
C VAL A 34 -0.92 2.79 4.39
N VAL A 35 -0.27 2.85 3.22
CA VAL A 35 0.13 4.14 2.63
C VAL A 35 -0.85 4.50 1.53
N VAL A 36 -1.57 5.61 1.69
CA VAL A 36 -2.48 6.17 0.70
C VAL A 36 -1.81 7.39 0.09
N ALA A 37 -1.65 7.47 -1.23
CA ALA A 37 -1.06 8.63 -1.87
C ALA A 37 -1.73 9.01 -3.18
N ARG A 38 -1.58 10.26 -3.61
CA ARG A 38 -2.12 10.73 -4.91
C ARG A 38 -1.49 9.98 -6.08
N ASN A 39 -0.19 9.71 -6.01
CA ASN A 39 0.49 8.68 -6.79
C ASN A 39 1.85 8.35 -6.14
N PHE A 40 2.48 7.28 -6.61
CA PHE A 40 3.78 6.83 -6.11
C PHE A 40 4.86 6.95 -7.18
N ALA A 41 6.10 7.17 -6.75
CA ALA A 41 7.25 6.97 -7.58
C ALA A 41 7.33 5.50 -8.04
N ARG A 42 7.67 5.27 -9.30
CA ARG A 42 7.66 3.94 -9.93
C ARG A 42 8.48 2.90 -9.15
N ILE A 43 9.68 3.30 -8.70
CA ILE A 43 10.61 2.41 -7.98
C ILE A 43 10.05 2.08 -6.59
N PHE A 44 9.57 3.09 -5.87
CA PHE A 44 8.98 2.88 -4.55
C PHE A 44 7.79 1.93 -4.62
N LEU A 45 6.86 2.13 -5.57
CA LEU A 45 5.70 1.26 -5.74
C LEU A 45 6.11 -0.20 -5.99
N GLN A 46 7.15 -0.44 -6.82
CA GLN A 46 7.64 -1.79 -7.05
C GLN A 46 8.25 -2.40 -5.78
N ASN A 47 9.04 -1.63 -5.03
CA ASN A 47 9.60 -2.09 -3.76
C ASN A 47 8.50 -2.40 -2.74
N SER A 48 7.47 -1.56 -2.64
CA SER A 48 6.31 -1.79 -1.79
C SER A 48 5.63 -3.13 -2.10
N ILE A 49 5.40 -3.42 -3.39
CA ILE A 49 4.82 -4.69 -3.83
C ILE A 49 5.74 -5.86 -3.43
N ASN A 50 7.05 -5.73 -3.66
CA ASN A 50 8.00 -6.79 -3.36
C ASN A 50 8.05 -7.18 -1.88
N VAL A 51 7.88 -6.20 -0.98
CA VAL A 51 7.93 -6.42 0.48
C VAL A 51 6.53 -6.61 1.10
N GLY A 52 5.46 -6.58 0.32
CA GLY A 52 4.10 -6.74 0.81
C GLY A 52 3.52 -5.50 1.52
N LEU A 53 4.12 -4.32 1.32
CA LEU A 53 3.58 -3.06 1.85
C LEU A 53 2.28 -2.70 1.13
N ARG A 54 1.20 -2.53 1.89
CA ARG A 54 -0.10 -2.12 1.36
C ARG A 54 -0.07 -0.65 0.94
N THR A 55 -0.25 -0.43 -0.36
CA THR A 55 -0.30 0.91 -0.97
C THR A 55 -1.62 1.13 -1.68
N VAL A 56 -2.16 2.34 -1.60
CA VAL A 56 -3.42 2.73 -2.22
C VAL A 56 -3.21 4.03 -2.99
N ILE A 57 -3.51 4.00 -4.28
CA ILE A 57 -3.44 5.17 -5.15
C ILE A 57 -4.80 5.85 -5.12
N CYS A 58 -4.88 7.06 -4.57
CA CYS A 58 -6.11 7.84 -4.48
C CYS A 58 -5.83 9.26 -4.99
N PRO A 59 -5.98 9.55 -6.29
CA PRO A 59 -5.52 10.80 -6.92
C PRO A 59 -6.14 12.07 -6.32
N THR A 60 -7.36 11.95 -5.82
CA THR A 60 -8.17 13.06 -5.29
C THR A 60 -8.20 13.10 -3.77
N ILE A 61 -7.37 12.32 -3.06
CA ILE A 61 -7.40 12.29 -1.60
C ILE A 61 -7.13 13.69 -1.01
N GLU A 62 -8.00 14.05 -0.07
CA GLU A 62 -7.90 15.21 0.79
C GLU A 62 -8.12 14.77 2.24
N ALA A 63 -7.05 14.84 3.02
CA ALA A 63 -7.04 14.45 4.42
C ALA A 63 -5.97 15.26 5.16
N GLU A 64 -6.23 15.54 6.43
CA GLU A 64 -5.32 16.20 7.35
C GLU A 64 -4.87 15.24 8.45
N GLU A 65 -3.78 15.60 9.14
CA GLU A 65 -3.35 14.84 10.31
C GLU A 65 -4.45 14.87 11.39
N GLY A 66 -4.90 13.69 11.81
CA GLY A 66 -5.98 13.53 12.77
C GLY A 66 -7.34 13.17 12.16
N ASP A 67 -7.50 13.23 10.84
CA ASP A 67 -8.71 12.74 10.17
C ASP A 67 -8.83 11.20 10.31
N GLU A 68 -10.04 10.72 10.58
CA GLU A 68 -10.37 9.29 10.61
C GLU A 68 -10.69 8.81 9.18
N LEU A 69 -9.92 7.85 8.68
CA LEU A 69 -10.03 7.36 7.32
C LEU A 69 -10.40 5.87 7.28
N GLU A 70 -11.33 5.52 6.40
CA GLU A 70 -11.66 4.13 6.07
C GLU A 70 -11.19 3.82 4.64
N VAL A 71 -10.37 2.77 4.48
CA VAL A 71 -9.87 2.33 3.18
C VAL A 71 -10.63 1.09 2.73
N THR A 72 -11.36 1.21 1.63
CA THR A 72 -12.08 0.10 0.99
C THR A 72 -11.39 -0.33 -0.31
N ALA A 73 -11.93 -1.35 -0.99
CA ALA A 73 -11.41 -1.81 -2.27
C ALA A 73 -11.61 -0.79 -3.42
N THR A 74 -12.56 0.13 -3.28
CA THR A 74 -13.00 1.04 -4.35
C THR A 74 -12.79 2.51 -4.03
N GLU A 75 -12.71 2.87 -2.75
CA GLU A 75 -12.64 4.25 -2.29
C GLU A 75 -11.95 4.38 -0.92
N VAL A 76 -11.41 5.57 -0.66
CA VAL A 76 -10.98 6.02 0.67
C VAL A 76 -12.00 7.03 1.16
N LYS A 77 -12.64 6.74 2.30
CA LYS A 77 -13.60 7.63 2.93
C LYS A 77 -12.92 8.40 4.07
N ASN A 78 -13.13 9.70 4.10
CA ASN A 78 -12.80 10.53 5.24
C ASN A 78 -14.05 10.65 6.13
N LEU A 79 -14.05 9.94 7.26
CA LEU A 79 -15.19 9.87 8.17
C LEU A 79 -15.39 11.18 8.93
N THR A 80 -14.31 11.91 9.21
CA THR A 80 -14.34 13.21 9.88
C THR A 80 -15.00 14.29 9.01
N LYS A 81 -14.72 14.28 7.71
CA LYS A 81 -15.22 15.28 6.75
C LYS A 81 -16.43 14.82 5.92
N GLY A 82 -16.77 13.53 5.99
CA GLY A 82 -17.87 12.94 5.21
C GLY A 82 -17.59 12.87 3.70
N THR A 83 -16.33 12.94 3.26
CA THR A 83 -15.95 12.87 1.85
C THR A 83 -15.54 11.46 1.45
N SER A 84 -15.70 11.12 0.16
CA SER A 84 -15.21 9.86 -0.40
C SER A 84 -14.42 10.10 -1.68
N HIS A 85 -13.34 9.34 -1.85
CA HIS A 85 -12.39 9.52 -2.94
C HIS A 85 -12.08 8.16 -3.60
N PRO A 86 -12.26 8.02 -4.93
CA PRO A 86 -12.06 6.75 -5.63
C PRO A 86 -10.58 6.34 -5.66
N VAL A 87 -10.32 5.04 -5.52
CA VAL A 87 -8.97 4.47 -5.63
C VAL A 87 -8.71 3.93 -7.02
N VAL A 88 -7.44 3.95 -7.42
CA VAL A 88 -6.96 3.25 -8.60
C VAL A 88 -6.46 1.87 -8.16
N PRO A 89 -7.13 0.77 -8.56
CA PRO A 89 -6.75 -0.55 -8.13
C PRO A 89 -5.43 -0.99 -8.75
N LEU A 90 -4.65 -1.79 -8.01
CA LEU A 90 -3.51 -2.47 -8.57
C LEU A 90 -3.97 -3.56 -9.55
N PRO A 91 -3.21 -3.83 -10.64
CA PRO A 91 -3.45 -4.99 -11.48
C PRO A 91 -3.48 -6.27 -10.63
N LYS A 92 -4.40 -7.20 -10.94
CA LYS A 92 -4.64 -8.43 -10.14
C LYS A 92 -3.36 -9.22 -9.82
N ALA A 93 -2.43 -9.31 -10.79
CA ALA A 93 -1.16 -9.99 -10.59
C ALA A 93 -0.29 -9.35 -9.50
N ARG A 94 -0.26 -8.01 -9.43
CA ARG A 94 0.48 -7.28 -8.38
C ARG A 94 -0.24 -7.35 -7.04
N GLN A 95 -1.58 -7.28 -7.06
CA GLN A 95 -2.37 -7.44 -5.84
C GLN A 95 -2.13 -8.80 -5.19
N ALA A 96 -2.08 -9.89 -5.98
CA ALA A 96 -1.81 -11.23 -5.47
C ALA A 96 -0.44 -11.36 -4.78
N ILE A 97 0.58 -10.60 -5.23
CA ILE A 97 1.89 -10.57 -4.59
C ILE A 97 1.80 -9.88 -3.22
N VAL A 98 1.12 -8.74 -3.16
CA VAL A 98 0.89 -8.00 -1.89
C VAL A 98 0.10 -8.87 -0.90
N ASP A 99 -0.97 -9.51 -1.36
CA ASP A 99 -1.83 -10.37 -0.53
C ASP A 99 -1.08 -11.59 0.03
N ALA A 100 -0.06 -12.07 -0.67
CA ALA A 100 0.82 -13.13 -0.19
C ALA A 100 1.84 -12.65 0.85
N GLY A 101 1.94 -11.34 1.12
CA GLY A 101 2.96 -10.75 1.98
C GLY A 101 4.25 -10.38 1.26
N GLY A 102 4.20 -10.25 -0.07
CA GLY A 102 5.34 -9.86 -0.91
C GLY A 102 5.80 -10.94 -1.88
N LEU A 103 6.83 -10.60 -2.67
CA LEU A 103 7.30 -11.40 -3.80
C LEU A 103 7.91 -12.73 -3.38
N ILE A 104 8.66 -12.75 -2.28
CA ILE A 104 9.30 -13.97 -1.77
C ILE A 104 8.23 -14.98 -1.28
N PRO A 105 7.29 -14.61 -0.38
CA PRO A 105 6.20 -15.50 0.00
C PRO A 105 5.35 -15.98 -1.19
N TYR A 106 5.02 -15.07 -2.12
CA TYR A 106 4.24 -15.39 -3.32
C TYR A 106 4.94 -16.47 -4.17
N THR A 107 6.22 -16.25 -4.48
CA THR A 107 7.00 -17.20 -5.28
C THR A 107 7.15 -18.55 -4.57
N ARG A 108 7.39 -18.54 -3.25
CA ARG A 108 7.47 -19.77 -2.46
C ARG A 108 6.18 -20.58 -2.55
N LYS A 109 5.01 -19.92 -2.47
CA LYS A 109 3.71 -20.58 -2.59
C LYS A 109 3.55 -21.28 -3.94
N LEU A 110 3.93 -20.62 -5.04
CA LEU A 110 3.84 -21.19 -6.39
C LEU A 110 4.74 -22.43 -6.55
N LEU A 111 5.99 -22.35 -6.09
CA LEU A 111 6.94 -23.47 -6.19
C LEU A 111 6.49 -24.70 -5.38
N VAL A 112 5.86 -24.50 -4.22
CA VAL A 112 5.31 -25.61 -3.42
C VAL A 112 4.12 -26.26 -4.13
N GLN A 113 3.25 -25.46 -4.77
CA GLN A 113 2.11 -25.96 -5.53
C GLN A 113 2.55 -26.78 -6.75
N GLU A 114 3.55 -26.29 -7.50
CA GLU A 114 4.09 -26.98 -8.66
C GLU A 114 4.71 -28.34 -8.30
N ARG A 115 5.41 -28.44 -7.16
CA ARG A 115 6.00 -29.72 -6.68
C ARG A 115 4.97 -30.72 -6.16
N SER A 116 3.74 -30.28 -5.92
CA SER A 116 2.65 -31.12 -5.38
C SER A 116 1.64 -31.54 -6.44
N ALA A 117 1.81 -31.09 -7.68
CA ALA A 117 1.03 -31.45 -8.86
C ALA A 117 1.77 -32.51 -9.68
#